data_AF-A0A518LHY7-F1
#
_entry.id   AF-A0A518LHY7-F1
#
_cell.length_a   1.000
_cell.length_b   1.000
_cell.length_c   1.000
_cell.angle_alpha   90.00
_cell.angle_beta   90.00
_cell.angle_gamma   90.00
#
_symmetry.space_group_name_H-M   'P 1'
#
loop_
_entity.id
_entity.type
_entity.pdbx_description
1 polymer ?
#
loop_
_entity_poly.entity_id
_entity_poly.type
_entity_poly.pdbx_seq_one_letter_code
_entity_poly.pdbx_strand_id
1 'polypeptide(L)'
;MKLFVYFMVLLLILLHQDYWWRADHTTLVMGFLPVSLAYHVALSLAASLVWGLACKYCWPADAEVADSDAWTAPPGGRGGH
;
A
#
# COMPACT_ATOMS: atom_id res chain seq x y z
N MET A 1 4.17 16.56 5.82
CA MET A 1 3.19 15.45 5.69
C MET A 1 3.79 14.27 4.92
N LYS A 2 4.20 14.42 3.65
CA LYS A 2 4.76 13.33 2.83
C LYS A 2 6.00 12.64 3.42
N LEU A 3 6.93 13.39 4.01
CA LEU A 3 8.11 12.84 4.71
C LEU A 3 7.76 11.87 5.84
N PHE A 4 6.66 12.13 6.57
CA PHE A 4 6.22 11.26 7.65
C PHE A 4 5.72 9.91 7.12
N VAL A 5 4.99 9.91 6.00
CA VAL A 5 4.55 8.69 5.32
C VAL A 5 5.77 7.90 4.82
N TYR A 6 6.75 8.55 4.19
CA TYR A 6 7.97 7.88 3.76
C TYR A 6 8.77 7.29 4.92
N PHE A 7 8.90 8.01 6.03
CA PHE A 7 9.53 7.48 7.24
C PHE A 7 8.79 6.26 7.77
N MET A 8 7.46 6.30 7.81
CA MET A 8 6.64 5.18 8.28
C MET A 8 6.79 3.94 7.40
N VAL A 9 6.86 4.11 6.08
CA VAL A 9 7.12 3.03 5.12
C VAL A 9 8.51 2.43 5.33
N LEU A 10 9.54 3.27 5.48
CA LEU A 10 10.91 2.82 5.76
C LEU A 10 11.00 2.01 7.07
N LEU A 11 10.35 2.50 8.13
CA LEU A 11 10.27 1.81 9.41
C LEU A 11 9.55 0.47 9.27
N LEU A 12 8.46 0.43 8.48
CA LEU A 12 7.76 -0.81 8.18
C LEU A 12 8.64 -1.83 7.45
N ILE A 13 9.44 -1.40 6.48
CA ILE A 13 10.39 -2.27 5.77
C ILE A 13 11.43 -2.85 6.73
N LEU A 14 11.94 -2.04 7.66
CA LEU A 14 12.88 -2.50 8.70
C LEU A 14 12.23 -3.50 9.66
N LEU A 15 11.04 -3.20 10.19
CA LEU A 15 10.31 -4.11 11.06
C LEU A 15 9.88 -5.38 10.33
N HIS A 16 9.57 -5.29 9.04
CA HIS A 16 9.23 -6.44 8.21
C HIS A 16 10.42 -7.38 7.97
N GLN A 17 11.66 -6.92 8.20
CA GLN A 17 12.79 -7.83 8.26
C GLN A 17 12.59 -8.79 9.44
N ASP A 18 12.17 -10.01 9.13
CA ASP A 18 11.82 -11.10 10.04
C ASP A 18 13.07 -11.69 10.74
N TYR A 19 13.80 -10.86 11.49
CA TYR A 19 14.98 -11.28 12.25
C TYR A 19 14.76 -11.26 13.77
N TRP A 20 13.77 -10.52 14.25
CA TRP A 20 13.58 -10.20 15.67
C TRP A 20 13.01 -11.38 16.48
N TRP A 21 11.93 -11.97 15.98
CA TRP A 21 11.21 -13.06 16.66
C TRP A 21 11.36 -14.41 15.96
N ARG A 22 12.32 -14.51 15.02
CA ARG A 22 12.47 -15.68 14.16
C ARG A 22 12.89 -16.96 14.88
N ALA A 23 13.45 -16.85 16.09
CA ALA A 23 13.84 -17.99 16.92
C ALA A 23 12.84 -18.32 18.04
N ASP A 24 11.85 -17.45 18.27
CA ASP A 24 10.91 -17.57 19.38
C ASP A 24 9.59 -18.16 18.88
N HIS A 25 9.50 -19.49 18.91
CA HIS A 25 8.30 -20.25 18.54
C HIS A 25 7.54 -20.77 19.76
N THR A 26 8.15 -20.68 20.95
CA THR A 26 7.66 -21.24 22.21
C THR A 26 6.79 -20.26 22.98
N THR A 27 6.86 -18.97 22.67
CA THR A 27 6.02 -17.95 23.29
C THR A 27 4.66 -17.91 22.58
N LEU A 28 3.64 -18.51 23.20
CA LEU A 28 2.26 -18.47 22.70
C LEU A 28 1.52 -17.22 23.19
N VAL A 29 1.00 -16.45 22.25
CA VAL A 29 0.02 -15.38 22.47
C VAL A 29 -1.39 -15.99 22.50
N MET A 30 -2.21 -15.58 23.47
CA MET A 30 -3.58 -16.10 23.68
C MET A 30 -3.68 -17.63 23.79
N GLY A 31 -2.58 -18.30 24.16
CA GLY A 31 -2.53 -19.76 24.39
C GLY A 31 -2.56 -20.64 23.13
N PHE A 32 -2.61 -20.07 21.92
CA PHE A 32 -2.64 -20.86 20.68
C PHE A 32 -1.77 -20.31 19.54
N LEU A 33 -1.43 -19.02 19.55
CA LEU A 33 -0.82 -18.36 18.41
C LEU A 33 0.66 -18.05 18.69
N PRO A 34 1.62 -18.51 17.87
CA PRO A 34 3.02 -18.16 18.05
C PRO A 34 3.22 -16.64 17.97
N VAL A 35 4.04 -16.07 18.86
CA VAL A 35 4.32 -14.62 18.89
C VAL A 35 4.84 -14.10 17.56
N SER A 36 5.63 -14.89 16.83
CA SER A 36 6.10 -14.57 15.49
C SER A 36 4.96 -14.39 14.48
N LEU A 37 3.90 -15.21 14.57
CA LEU A 37 2.73 -15.08 13.72
C LEU A 37 1.90 -13.86 14.11
N ALA A 38 1.74 -13.60 15.42
CA ALA A 38 1.02 -12.44 15.92
C ALA A 38 1.67 -11.14 15.42
N TYR A 39 3.02 -11.12 15.43
CA TYR A 39 3.82 -10.03 14.91
C TYR A 39 3.59 -9.79 13.42
N HIS A 40 3.54 -10.85 12.60
CA HIS A 40 3.27 -10.72 11.16
C HIS A 40 1.87 -10.19 10.86
N VAL A 41 0.87 -10.59 11.66
CA VAL A 41 -0.50 -10.03 11.56
C VAL A 41 -0.51 -8.55 11.90
N ALA A 42 0.15 -8.16 12.99
CA ALA A 42 0.26 -6.75 13.38
C ALA A 42 0.98 -5.91 12.32
N LEU A 43 2.07 -6.44 11.73
CA LEU A 43 2.78 -5.80 10.62
C LEU A 43 1.90 -5.60 9.39
N SER A 44 1.08 -6.60 9.04
CA SER A 44 0.17 -6.53 7.90
C SER A 44 -0.91 -5.46 8.11
N LEU A 45 -1.45 -5.35 9.33
CA LEU A 45 -2.38 -4.28 9.71
C LEU A 45 -1.70 -2.90 9.63
N ALA A 46 -0.49 -2.77 10.15
CA ALA A 46 0.29 -1.54 10.08
C ALA A 46 0.55 -1.14 8.62
N ALA A 47 0.90 -2.09 7.74
CA ALA A 47 1.10 -1.85 6.30
C ALA A 47 -0.15 -1.26 5.64
N SER A 48 -1.32 -1.85 5.90
CA SER A 48 -2.60 -1.38 5.35
C SER A 48 -2.92 0.05 5.81
N LEU A 49 -2.70 0.37 7.09
CA LEU A 49 -2.90 1.72 7.63
C LEU A 49 -1.95 2.74 6.99
N VAL A 50 -0.67 2.40 6.86
CA VAL A 50 0.32 3.28 6.22
C VAL A 50 -0.02 3.51 4.75
N TRP A 51 -0.48 2.47 4.04
CA TRP A 51 -0.93 2.61 2.66
C TRP A 51 -2.17 3.50 2.55
N GLY A 52 -3.15 3.37 3.46
CA GLY A 52 -4.31 4.27 3.50
C GLY A 52 -3.92 5.73 3.75
N LEU A 53 -2.95 5.98 4.65
CA LEU A 53 -2.38 7.30 4.88
C LEU A 53 -1.62 7.81 3.64
N ALA A 54 -0.90 6.94 2.93
CA ALA A 54 -0.21 7.29 1.69
C ALA A 54 -1.22 7.69 0.60
N CYS A 55 -2.31 6.96 0.42
CA CYS A 55 -3.38 7.35 -0.50
C CYS A 55 -4.00 8.70 -0.09
N LYS A 56 -4.18 8.99 1.20
CA LYS A 56 -4.76 10.27 1.64
C LYS A 56 -3.82 11.47 1.47
N TYR A 57 -2.53 11.31 1.73
CA TYR A 57 -1.58 12.44 1.83
C TYR A 57 -0.61 12.55 0.65
N CYS A 58 -0.35 11.46 -0.05
CA CYS A 58 0.58 11.42 -1.17
C CYS A 58 -0.12 11.33 -2.53
N TRP A 59 -1.39 10.87 -2.58
CA TRP A 59 -2.16 10.88 -3.82
C TRP A 59 -2.58 12.31 -4.19
N PRO A 60 -2.19 12.82 -5.37
CA PRO A 60 -2.58 14.15 -5.82
C PRO A 60 -4.05 14.17 -6.27
N ALA A 61 -4.78 15.23 -5.94
CA ALA A 61 -6.17 15.43 -6.35
C ALA A 61 -6.31 15.73 -7.85
N ASP A 62 -5.25 16.23 -8.51
CA ASP A 62 -5.22 16.49 -9.96
C ASP A 62 -4.88 15.25 -10.81
N ALA A 63 -4.90 14.04 -10.23
CA ALA A 63 -4.63 12.80 -10.97
C ALA A 63 -5.65 12.51 -12.10
N GLU A 64 -6.78 13.22 -12.12
CA GLU A 64 -7.88 13.04 -13.08
C GLU A 64 -7.74 13.84 -14.39
N VAL A 65 -6.64 14.57 -14.64
CA VAL A 65 -6.50 15.42 -15.84
C VAL A 65 -6.00 14.69 -17.10
N ALA A 66 -5.70 13.38 -17.04
CA ALA A 66 -5.11 12.66 -18.16
C ALA A 66 -6.10 11.89 -19.08
N ASP A 67 -7.38 12.24 -19.11
CA ASP A 67 -8.38 11.57 -19.98
C ASP A 67 -9.23 12.54 -20.83
N SER A 68 -8.67 13.71 -21.18
CA SER A 68 -9.31 14.61 -22.16
C SER A 68 -8.80 14.46 -23.60
N ASP A 69 -7.74 13.66 -23.81
CA ASP A 69 -7.10 13.48 -25.13
C ASP A 69 -7.25 12.06 -25.73
N ALA A 70 -7.89 11.11 -25.04
CA ALA A 70 -7.83 9.69 -25.41
C ALA A 70 -8.85 9.20 -26.45
N TRP A 71 -9.81 10.02 -26.90
CA TRP A 71 -10.69 9.64 -28.01
C TRP A 71 -11.20 10.83 -28.84
N THR A 72 -10.39 11.26 -29.81
CA THR A 72 -10.93 11.93 -30.99
C THR A 72 -11.52 10.86 -31.91
N ALA A 73 -12.83 10.70 -31.94
CA ALA A 73 -13.50 9.83 -32.91
C ALA A 73 -13.00 10.19 -34.33
N PRO A 74 -12.61 9.22 -35.18
CA PRO A 74 -12.22 9.52 -36.55
C PRO A 74 -13.41 10.20 -37.24
N PRO A 75 -13.20 11.33 -37.94
CA PRO A 75 -14.30 12.03 -38.60
C PRO A 75 -14.93 11.07 -39.61
N GLY A 76 -16.20 10.73 -39.37
CA GLY A 76 -16.98 9.89 -40.25
C GLY A 76 -17.04 10.50 -41.65
N GLY A 77 -16.28 9.93 -42.58
CA GLY A 77 -16.37 10.21 -44.01
C GLY A 77 -17.59 9.51 -44.60
N ARG A 78 -18.71 10.22 -44.64
CA ARG A 78 -19.88 9.92 -45.47
C ARG A 78 -19.49 9.77 -46.94
N GLY A 79 -20.04 8.73 -47.58
CA GLY A 79 -20.63 8.84 -48.92
C GLY A 79 -19.69 8.67 -50.12
N GLY A 80 -19.76 7.49 -50.73
CA GLY A 80 -19.39 7.28 -52.13
C GLY A 80 -20.33 6.25 -52.71
N HIS A 81 -21.42 6.73 -53.33
CA HIS A 81 -22.21 5.97 -54.30
C HIS A 81 -21.41 5.79 -55.58
#